data_AF-A0A2I8ETB0-F1
#
_entry.id   AF-A0A2I8ETB0-F1
#
_cell.length_a   1.000
_cell.length_b   1.000
_cell.length_c   1.000
_cell.angle_alpha   90.00
_cell.angle_beta   90.00
_cell.angle_gamma   90.00
#
_symmetry.space_group_name_H-M   'P 1'
#
loop_
_entity.id
_entity.type
_entity.pdbx_description
1 polymer ?
#
loop_
_entity_poly.entity_id
_entity_poly.type
_entity_poly.pdbx_seq_one_letter_code
_entity_poly.pdbx_strand_id
1 'polypeptide(L)'
;MASADVARPWDGEPDADEFEAFGLTCVMRRDPTNGAWAGYVGVPASHALYRQRRDVRIVVPDRIAGRELVSTRIAGADLRGVVPRILEAGMTVPLSIAVDVHGGLWGTGVIDAGHQNVWFFGFVCAHPWDFKPLDPMTIKGYETLDPETAQALYRTPAEYRSLDYARTQTEALAMQLSALSDVELAT
;
A
#
# COMPACT_ATOMS: atom_id res chain seq x y z
N MET A 1 39.02 7.32 2.56
CA MET A 1 38.48 6.54 3.68
C MET A 1 37.36 5.69 3.12
N ALA A 2 37.27 4.43 3.54
CA ALA A 2 36.42 3.39 2.95
C ALA A 2 35.00 3.90 2.68
N SER A 3 34.47 3.59 1.48
CA SER A 3 33.03 3.69 1.22
C SER A 3 32.35 2.88 2.31
N ALA A 4 31.49 3.51 3.11
CA ALA A 4 30.60 2.76 3.96
C ALA A 4 29.81 1.84 3.01
N ASP A 5 30.02 0.53 3.12
CA ASP A 5 29.13 -0.45 2.48
C ASP A 5 27.72 -0.09 2.92
N VAL A 6 26.97 0.55 2.02
CA VAL A 6 25.57 0.83 2.26
C VAL A 6 24.94 -0.55 2.36
N ALA A 7 24.52 -0.93 3.56
CA ALA A 7 23.82 -2.18 3.77
C ALA A 7 22.69 -2.25 2.72
N ARG A 8 22.67 -3.34 1.94
CA ARG A 8 21.64 -3.65 0.95
C ARG A 8 20.68 -4.66 1.58
N PRO A 9 19.84 -4.27 2.54
CA PRO A 9 18.99 -5.21 3.29
C PRO A 9 18.06 -6.03 2.37
N TRP A 10 17.75 -5.51 1.17
CA TRP A 10 16.94 -6.18 0.17
C TRP A 10 17.65 -7.36 -0.52
N ASP A 11 18.98 -7.48 -0.49
CA ASP A 11 19.70 -8.56 -1.18
C ASP A 11 19.39 -9.95 -0.57
N GLY A 12 18.94 -10.00 0.69
CA GLY A 12 18.53 -11.23 1.37
C GLY A 12 17.03 -11.52 1.32
N GLU A 13 16.23 -10.62 0.73
CA GLU A 13 14.78 -10.78 0.64
C GLU A 13 14.39 -11.46 -0.68
N PRO A 14 13.27 -12.21 -0.72
CA PRO A 14 12.72 -12.72 -1.97
C PRO A 14 12.17 -11.56 -2.84
N ASP A 15 11.73 -11.90 -4.05
CA ASP A 15 11.02 -10.97 -4.96
C ASP A 15 9.49 -11.18 -4.95
N ALA A 16 9.01 -12.24 -4.30
CA ALA A 16 7.60 -12.52 -4.12
C ALA A 16 7.36 -13.28 -2.82
N ASP A 17 6.18 -13.08 -2.23
CA ASP A 17 5.66 -13.88 -1.13
C ASP A 17 4.15 -14.05 -1.31
N GLU A 18 3.61 -15.17 -0.86
CA GLU A 18 2.19 -15.49 -0.93
C GLU A 18 1.76 -16.19 0.36
N PHE A 19 0.69 -15.71 0.97
CA PHE A 19 0.19 -16.20 2.25
C PHE A 19 -1.30 -15.91 2.43
N GLU A 20 -1.88 -16.38 3.52
CA GLU A 20 -3.26 -16.06 3.91
C GLU A 20 -3.26 -15.26 5.20
N ALA A 21 -4.09 -14.23 5.27
CA ALA A 21 -4.34 -13.47 6.49
C ALA A 21 -5.83 -13.10 6.57
N PHE A 22 -6.43 -13.24 7.75
CA PHE A 22 -7.86 -12.94 7.99
C PHE A 22 -8.81 -13.62 7.00
N GLY A 23 -8.47 -14.84 6.55
CA GLY A 23 -9.27 -15.60 5.58
C GLY A 23 -9.19 -15.07 4.14
N LEU A 24 -8.25 -14.17 3.84
CA LEU A 24 -8.06 -13.59 2.52
C LEU A 24 -6.67 -13.91 1.96
N THR A 25 -6.63 -14.19 0.66
CA THR A 25 -5.38 -14.42 -0.07
C THR A 25 -4.57 -13.14 -0.15
N CYS A 26 -3.29 -13.22 0.25
CA CYS A 26 -2.34 -12.11 0.25
C CYS A 26 -1.19 -12.45 -0.70
N VAL A 27 -0.88 -11.53 -1.61
CA VAL A 27 0.22 -11.65 -2.56
C VAL A 27 1.11 -10.42 -2.42
N MET A 28 2.42 -10.62 -2.37
CA MET A 28 3.41 -9.57 -2.35
C MET A 28 4.38 -9.75 -3.52
N ARG A 29 4.75 -8.65 -4.17
CA ARG A 29 5.72 -8.66 -5.28
C ARG A 29 6.65 -7.47 -5.21
N ARG A 30 7.90 -7.69 -5.54
CA ARG A 30 8.85 -6.62 -5.79
C ARG A 30 8.64 -6.06 -7.19
N ASP A 31 8.60 -4.74 -7.30
CA ASP A 31 8.57 -4.07 -8.59
C ASP A 31 9.92 -4.25 -9.29
N PRO A 32 9.96 -4.81 -10.52
CA PRO A 32 11.21 -5.11 -11.20
C PRO A 32 11.96 -3.85 -11.69
N THR A 33 11.30 -2.69 -11.73
CA THR A 33 11.87 -1.44 -12.23
C THR A 33 12.51 -0.61 -11.13
N ASN A 34 11.96 -0.64 -9.92
CA ASN A 34 12.42 0.21 -8.81
C ASN A 34 12.73 -0.56 -7.51
N GLY A 35 12.43 -1.85 -7.46
CA GLY A 35 12.80 -2.71 -6.33
C GLY A 35 11.93 -2.54 -5.08
N ALA A 36 10.90 -1.71 -5.11
CA ALA A 36 9.98 -1.54 -3.99
C ALA A 36 8.99 -2.71 -3.89
N TRP A 37 8.56 -3.01 -2.67
CA TRP A 37 7.48 -3.97 -2.43
C TRP A 37 6.10 -3.40 -2.78
N ALA A 38 5.23 -4.24 -3.33
CA ALA A 38 3.80 -4.03 -3.42
C ALA A 38 3.06 -5.17 -2.72
N GLY A 39 1.96 -4.83 -2.05
CA GLY A 39 1.09 -5.79 -1.36
C GLY A 39 -0.31 -5.77 -1.96
N TYR A 40 -0.88 -6.96 -2.13
CA TYR A 40 -2.19 -7.18 -2.73
C TYR A 40 -3.00 -8.14 -1.87
N VAL A 41 -4.26 -7.81 -1.61
CA VAL A 41 -5.20 -8.68 -0.90
C VAL A 41 -6.39 -8.97 -1.80
N GLY A 42 -6.65 -10.25 -1.99
CA GLY A 42 -7.71 -10.78 -2.81
C GLY A 42 -8.99 -11.01 -2.02
N VAL A 43 -10.11 -10.49 -2.52
CA VAL A 43 -11.44 -10.78 -1.98
C VAL A 43 -12.19 -11.78 -2.89
N PRO A 44 -12.91 -12.76 -2.32
CA PRO A 44 -13.68 -13.72 -3.09
C PRO A 44 -14.97 -13.11 -3.66
N ALA A 45 -15.63 -13.83 -4.57
CA ALA A 45 -16.89 -13.42 -5.18
C ALA A 45 -18.06 -13.15 -4.20
N SER A 46 -18.00 -13.71 -3.00
CA SER A 46 -19.00 -13.48 -1.94
C SER A 46 -18.81 -12.16 -1.19
N HIS A 47 -17.68 -11.47 -1.37
CA HIS A 47 -17.36 -10.24 -0.68
C HIS A 47 -18.03 -9.04 -1.36
N ALA A 48 -18.59 -8.09 -0.60
CA ALA A 48 -19.30 -6.91 -1.15
C ALA A 48 -18.45 -6.08 -2.13
N LEU A 49 -17.15 -5.96 -1.84
CA LEU A 49 -16.15 -5.29 -2.67
C LEU A 49 -15.66 -6.08 -3.89
N TYR A 50 -16.15 -7.30 -4.16
CA TYR A 50 -15.73 -8.06 -5.34
C TYR A 50 -16.06 -7.29 -6.63
N ARG A 51 -15.07 -7.19 -7.54
CA ARG A 51 -15.14 -6.40 -8.79
C ARG A 51 -15.36 -4.90 -8.61
N GLN A 52 -15.23 -4.38 -7.39
CA GLN A 52 -15.29 -2.96 -7.15
C GLN A 52 -13.92 -2.31 -7.33
N ARG A 53 -13.93 -1.08 -7.83
CA ARG A 53 -12.72 -0.26 -7.89
C ARG A 53 -12.49 0.44 -6.56
N ARG A 54 -11.26 0.93 -6.33
CA ARG A 54 -10.90 1.62 -5.08
C ARG A 54 -11.71 2.89 -4.81
N ASP A 55 -12.26 3.49 -5.86
CA ASP A 55 -13.09 4.70 -5.81
C ASP A 55 -14.58 4.42 -5.58
N VAL A 56 -14.96 3.14 -5.43
CA VAL A 56 -16.30 2.77 -4.99
C VAL A 56 -16.62 3.48 -3.68
N ARG A 57 -17.83 4.03 -3.58
CA ARG A 57 -18.28 4.71 -2.38
C ARG A 57 -18.92 3.70 -1.45
N ILE A 58 -18.51 3.72 -0.19
CA ILE A 58 -19.09 2.90 0.88
C ILE A 58 -19.75 3.78 1.92
N VAL A 59 -20.75 3.23 2.59
CA VAL A 59 -21.26 3.78 3.85
C VAL A 59 -20.35 3.27 4.97
N VAL A 60 -19.72 4.17 5.72
CA VAL A 60 -18.80 3.83 6.81
C VAL A 60 -19.55 3.08 7.91
N PRO A 61 -19.24 1.78 8.16
CA PRO A 61 -19.88 1.04 9.25
C PRO A 61 -19.26 1.41 10.60
N ASP A 62 -20.02 1.21 11.70
CA ASP A 62 -19.59 1.53 13.07
C ASP A 62 -18.21 0.95 13.43
N ARG A 63 -17.92 -0.26 12.95
CA ARG A 63 -16.67 -0.99 13.23
C ARG A 63 -15.39 -0.35 12.70
N ILE A 64 -15.48 0.63 11.80
CA ILE A 64 -14.33 1.44 11.35
C ILE A 64 -14.49 2.93 11.63
N ALA A 65 -15.59 3.34 12.28
CA ALA A 65 -15.82 4.71 12.68
C ALA A 65 -14.86 5.13 13.81
N GLY A 66 -14.65 6.44 13.97
CA GLY A 66 -13.72 7.04 14.92
C GLY A 66 -12.26 7.02 14.48
N ARG A 67 -11.93 6.40 13.34
CA ARG A 67 -10.55 6.35 12.83
C ARG A 67 -10.10 7.72 12.33
N GLU A 68 -8.98 8.22 12.87
CA GLU A 68 -8.32 9.42 12.35
C GLU A 68 -7.63 9.12 11.00
N LEU A 69 -7.77 10.04 10.05
CA LEU A 69 -7.18 9.93 8.73
C LEU A 69 -5.86 10.69 8.67
N VAL A 70 -4.81 9.99 8.25
CA VAL A 70 -3.47 10.54 8.09
C VAL A 70 -3.17 10.71 6.60
N SER A 71 -2.77 11.91 6.19
CA SER A 71 -2.56 12.23 4.76
C SER A 71 -1.50 11.36 4.08
N THR A 72 -0.49 10.88 4.82
CA THR A 72 0.54 9.97 4.30
C THR A 72 0.06 8.53 4.11
N ARG A 73 -1.17 8.22 4.55
CA ARG A 73 -1.84 6.93 4.40
C ARG A 73 -2.97 6.96 3.36
N ILE A 74 -3.13 8.08 2.67
CA ILE A 74 -4.12 8.27 1.62
C ILE A 74 -3.39 8.35 0.28
N ALA A 75 -3.93 7.69 -0.74
CA ALA A 75 -3.36 7.77 -2.07
C ALA A 75 -3.49 9.19 -2.59
N GLY A 76 -2.41 9.74 -3.15
CA GLY A 76 -2.40 11.12 -3.65
C GLY A 76 -3.50 11.42 -4.69
N ALA A 77 -3.98 10.39 -5.39
CA ALA A 77 -5.11 10.48 -6.31
C ALA A 77 -6.45 10.84 -5.63
N ASP A 78 -6.59 10.53 -4.35
CA ASP A 78 -7.82 10.72 -3.57
C ASP A 78 -7.81 12.00 -2.74
N LEU A 79 -6.69 12.75 -2.75
CA LEU A 79 -6.58 14.09 -2.15
C LEU A 79 -7.31 15.17 -2.98
N ARG A 80 -8.37 14.79 -3.70
CA ARG A 80 -9.21 15.72 -4.47
C ARG A 80 -10.40 16.12 -3.60
N GLY A 81 -10.38 17.33 -3.06
CA GLY A 81 -11.48 17.90 -2.28
C GLY A 81 -11.24 17.84 -0.76
N VAL A 82 -12.32 17.83 0.01
CA VAL A 82 -12.27 17.82 1.48
C VAL A 82 -12.20 16.37 1.97
N VAL A 83 -11.02 15.98 2.45
CA VAL A 83 -10.85 14.72 3.17
C VAL A 83 -11.24 14.95 4.63
N PRO A 84 -12.17 14.17 5.20
CA PRO A 84 -12.52 14.31 6.61
C PRO A 84 -11.32 13.98 7.49
N ARG A 85 -11.27 14.54 8.70
CA ARG A 85 -10.19 14.20 9.64
C ARG A 85 -10.46 12.85 10.34
N ILE A 86 -11.72 12.51 10.55
CA ILE A 86 -12.17 11.30 11.24
C ILE A 86 -13.27 10.66 10.40
N LEU A 87 -13.28 9.33 10.31
CA LEU A 87 -14.38 8.58 9.73
C LEU A 87 -15.55 8.52 10.72
N GLU A 88 -16.70 9.07 10.39
CA GLU A 88 -17.92 8.93 11.20
C GLU A 88 -18.83 7.85 10.60
N ALA A 89 -19.54 7.11 11.45
CA ALA A 89 -20.49 6.10 11.01
C ALA A 89 -21.59 6.73 10.12
N GLY A 90 -21.98 6.03 9.07
CA GLY A 90 -22.96 6.52 8.09
C GLY A 90 -22.40 7.52 7.07
N MET A 91 -21.17 8.02 7.24
CA MET A 91 -20.53 8.83 6.20
C MET A 91 -20.36 8.03 4.91
N THR A 92 -20.50 8.70 3.78
CA THR A 92 -20.15 8.12 2.49
C THR A 92 -18.76 8.58 2.05
N VAL A 93 -17.83 7.64 1.89
CA VAL A 93 -16.46 7.92 1.44
C VAL A 93 -16.02 6.91 0.38
N PRO A 94 -15.05 7.25 -0.51
CA PRO A 94 -14.39 6.24 -1.33
C PRO A 94 -13.73 5.18 -0.45
N LEU A 95 -13.74 3.92 -0.88
CA LEU A 95 -13.06 2.81 -0.18
C LEU A 95 -11.59 3.14 0.08
N SER A 96 -10.91 3.79 -0.87
CA SER A 96 -9.52 4.20 -0.74
C SER A 96 -9.24 5.22 0.37
N ILE A 97 -10.25 5.91 0.88
CA ILE A 97 -10.18 6.76 2.08
C ILE A 97 -10.47 5.94 3.35
N ALA A 98 -11.35 4.93 3.26
CA ALA A 98 -11.75 4.07 4.37
C ALA A 98 -10.73 2.99 4.73
N VAL A 99 -9.71 2.76 3.91
CA VAL A 99 -8.62 1.81 4.15
C VAL A 99 -7.33 2.57 4.46
N ASP A 100 -6.59 2.13 5.46
CA ASP A 100 -5.32 2.71 5.92
C ASP A 100 -4.19 1.72 5.66
N VAL A 101 -3.37 2.05 4.67
CA VAL A 101 -2.15 1.34 4.29
C VAL A 101 -1.10 2.35 3.84
N HIS A 102 0.15 1.92 3.73
CA HIS A 102 1.26 2.75 3.27
C HIS A 102 0.96 3.47 1.95
N GLY A 103 0.86 4.80 2.01
CA GLY A 103 0.52 5.69 0.90
C GLY A 103 -0.80 5.37 0.19
N GLY A 104 -1.70 4.67 0.89
CA GLY A 104 -3.08 4.42 0.47
C GLY A 104 -3.26 3.36 -0.61
N LEU A 105 -4.51 3.18 -1.00
CA LEU A 105 -4.92 2.13 -1.94
C LEU A 105 -4.75 2.60 -3.39
N TRP A 106 -4.06 1.81 -4.21
CA TRP A 106 -3.73 2.16 -5.60
C TRP A 106 -4.30 1.18 -6.62
N GLY A 107 -4.04 -0.12 -6.44
CA GLY A 107 -4.41 -1.15 -7.42
C GLY A 107 -5.74 -1.80 -7.09
N THR A 108 -6.59 -2.01 -8.09
CA THR A 108 -7.73 -2.94 -8.01
C THR A 108 -7.86 -3.76 -9.27
N GLY A 109 -8.07 -5.08 -9.15
CA GLY A 109 -8.29 -5.94 -10.31
C GLY A 109 -7.80 -7.35 -10.14
N VAL A 110 -7.61 -8.02 -11.27
CA VAL A 110 -6.97 -9.35 -11.35
C VAL A 110 -5.47 -9.13 -11.54
N ILE A 111 -4.64 -9.84 -10.76
CA ILE A 111 -3.17 -9.69 -10.81
C ILE A 111 -2.48 -10.79 -11.63
N ASP A 112 -3.09 -11.97 -11.76
CA ASP A 112 -2.65 -13.06 -12.64
C ASP A 112 -3.75 -14.10 -12.87
N ALA A 113 -3.47 -15.09 -13.72
CA ALA A 113 -4.38 -16.18 -14.04
C ALA A 113 -4.42 -17.30 -12.98
N GLY A 114 -3.49 -17.31 -12.02
CA GLY A 114 -3.41 -18.31 -10.95
C GLY A 114 -4.50 -18.14 -9.88
N HIS A 115 -5.01 -16.91 -9.72
CA HIS A 115 -6.01 -16.55 -8.72
C HIS A 115 -7.41 -16.38 -9.32
N GLN A 116 -8.01 -17.48 -9.77
CA GLN A 116 -9.35 -17.45 -10.35
C GLN A 116 -10.40 -17.04 -9.32
N ASN A 117 -11.39 -16.23 -9.73
CA ASN A 117 -12.50 -15.74 -8.89
C ASN A 117 -12.09 -14.89 -7.68
N VAL A 118 -10.90 -14.29 -7.73
CA VAL A 118 -10.40 -13.37 -6.71
C VAL A 118 -10.25 -11.98 -7.32
N TRP A 119 -10.66 -10.95 -6.57
CA TRP A 119 -10.48 -9.55 -6.95
C TRP A 119 -9.55 -8.87 -5.96
N PHE A 120 -8.42 -8.36 -6.44
CA PHE A 120 -7.38 -7.81 -5.58
C PHE A 120 -7.51 -6.32 -5.37
N PHE A 121 -7.10 -5.89 -4.19
CA PHE A 121 -6.88 -4.51 -3.76
C PHE A 121 -5.43 -4.40 -3.31
N GLY A 122 -4.70 -3.34 -3.68
CA GLY A 122 -3.28 -3.26 -3.34
C GLY A 122 -2.69 -1.86 -3.24
N PHE A 123 -1.52 -1.82 -2.62
CA PHE A 123 -0.69 -0.63 -2.37
C PHE A 123 0.75 -0.90 -2.83
N VAL A 124 1.58 0.14 -2.85
CA VAL A 124 2.99 0.03 -3.25
C VAL A 124 3.89 0.85 -2.33
N CYS A 125 5.09 0.36 -2.01
CA CYS A 125 6.10 1.05 -1.21
C CYS A 125 7.05 1.89 -2.07
N ALA A 126 6.51 2.59 -3.08
CA ALA A 126 7.28 3.37 -4.05
C ALA A 126 6.89 4.87 -4.03
N HIS A 127 6.52 5.39 -2.87
CA HIS A 127 6.12 6.79 -2.71
C HIS A 127 7.33 7.74 -2.73
N PRO A 128 7.11 9.06 -2.85
CA PRO A 128 8.20 10.04 -2.91
C PRO A 128 9.20 9.98 -1.75
N TRP A 129 8.79 9.46 -0.58
CA TRP A 129 9.61 9.34 0.63
C TRP A 129 10.17 7.92 0.86
N ASP A 130 9.91 6.97 -0.03
CA ASP A 130 10.43 5.61 0.08
C ASP A 130 11.73 5.45 -0.72
N PHE A 131 12.67 4.72 -0.13
CA PHE A 131 13.87 4.28 -0.82
C PHE A 131 13.54 3.14 -1.77
N LYS A 132 13.99 3.26 -3.02
CA LYS A 132 13.69 2.35 -4.13
C LYS A 132 15.00 1.66 -4.58
N PRO A 133 15.23 0.40 -4.17
CA PRO A 133 16.50 -0.30 -4.37
C PRO A 133 17.06 -0.37 -5.80
N LEU A 134 16.19 -0.32 -6.81
CA LEU A 134 16.57 -0.48 -8.22
C LEU A 134 16.31 0.78 -9.05
N ASP A 135 15.81 1.87 -8.44
CA ASP A 135 15.54 3.11 -9.16
C ASP A 135 16.85 3.81 -9.57
N PRO A 136 17.15 3.97 -10.87
CA PRO A 136 18.45 4.51 -11.31
C PRO A 136 18.69 5.94 -10.84
N MET A 137 17.63 6.74 -10.68
CA MET A 137 17.74 8.13 -10.21
C MET A 137 18.06 8.21 -8.72
N THR A 138 17.51 7.29 -7.91
CA THR A 138 17.83 7.13 -6.49
C THR A 138 19.27 6.63 -6.35
N ILE A 139 19.64 5.56 -7.03
CA ILE A 139 20.99 4.97 -6.99
C ILE A 139 22.05 6.02 -7.36
N LYS A 140 21.90 6.67 -8.52
CA LYS A 140 22.85 7.69 -9.00
C LYS A 140 22.94 8.87 -8.04
N GLY A 141 21.84 9.26 -7.41
CA GLY A 141 21.81 10.30 -6.39
C GLY A 141 22.72 9.98 -5.21
N TYR A 142 22.64 8.76 -4.67
CA TYR A 142 23.50 8.30 -3.58
C TYR A 142 24.95 8.05 -4.00
N GLU A 143 25.21 7.67 -5.26
CA GLU A 143 26.56 7.43 -5.76
C GLU A 143 27.33 8.73 -6.09
N THR A 144 26.63 9.78 -6.51
CA THR A 144 27.26 10.97 -7.11
C THR A 144 27.17 12.24 -6.27
N LEU A 145 26.32 12.27 -5.26
CA LEU A 145 26.18 13.39 -4.34
C LEU A 145 26.81 13.04 -2.99
N ASP A 146 27.30 14.04 -2.27
CA ASP A 146 27.62 13.82 -0.87
C ASP A 146 26.35 13.42 -0.10
N PRO A 147 26.47 12.63 0.98
CA PRO A 147 25.31 12.09 1.70
C PRO A 147 24.32 13.16 2.19
N GLU A 148 24.79 14.35 2.56
CA GLU A 148 23.96 15.45 3.06
C GLU A 148 23.13 16.07 1.93
N THR A 149 23.76 16.30 0.77
CA THR A 149 23.08 16.78 -0.45
C THR A 149 22.09 15.76 -1.01
N ALA A 150 22.45 14.47 -1.04
CA ALA A 150 21.51 13.40 -1.40
C ALA A 150 20.30 13.41 -0.43
N GLN A 151 20.56 13.47 0.87
CA GLN A 151 19.52 13.49 1.89
C GLN A 151 18.60 14.74 1.81
N ALA A 152 19.16 15.89 1.43
CA ALA A 152 18.43 17.15 1.27
C ALA A 152 17.60 17.21 -0.02
N LEU A 153 18.15 16.78 -1.16
CA LEU A 153 17.48 16.83 -2.47
C LEU A 153 16.40 15.75 -2.61
N TYR A 154 16.62 14.56 -2.09
CA TYR A 154 15.64 13.46 -2.12
C TYR A 154 14.69 13.46 -0.91
N ARG A 155 14.78 14.48 -0.03
CA ARG A 155 13.98 14.68 1.19
C ARG A 155 13.67 13.38 1.94
N THR A 156 14.53 13.12 2.93
CA THR A 156 14.43 12.28 4.14
C THR A 156 15.48 11.17 4.16
N PRO A 157 15.86 10.64 5.33
CA PRO A 157 16.36 9.28 5.43
C PRO A 157 15.31 8.35 4.81
N ALA A 158 15.31 8.24 3.48
CA ALA A 158 14.35 7.46 2.74
C ALA A 158 14.42 6.04 3.29
N GLU A 159 13.36 5.63 3.96
CA GLU A 159 13.34 4.36 4.66
C GLU A 159 13.03 3.29 3.63
N TYR A 160 13.93 2.32 3.51
CA TYR A 160 13.61 1.13 2.75
C TYR A 160 12.47 0.39 3.46
N ARG A 161 11.34 0.25 2.78
CA ARG A 161 10.21 -0.54 3.25
C ARG A 161 10.53 -2.01 3.00
N SER A 162 11.05 -2.66 4.04
CA SER A 162 11.44 -4.08 4.00
C SER A 162 10.27 -5.01 3.69
N LEU A 163 10.59 -6.27 3.42
CA LEU A 163 9.62 -7.36 3.33
C LEU A 163 8.69 -7.37 4.56
N ASP A 164 9.26 -7.36 5.77
CA ASP A 164 8.47 -7.42 7.02
C ASP A 164 7.52 -6.23 7.16
N TYR A 165 7.97 -5.03 6.79
CA TYR A 165 7.13 -3.85 6.77
C TYR A 165 5.97 -4.02 5.79
N ALA A 166 6.27 -4.39 4.54
CA ALA A 166 5.27 -4.56 3.50
C ALA A 166 4.29 -5.71 3.83
N ARG A 167 4.75 -6.76 4.50
CA ARG A 167 3.93 -7.88 4.99
C ARG A 167 2.95 -7.41 6.07
N THR A 168 3.44 -6.66 7.05
CA THR A 168 2.60 -6.05 8.10
C THR A 168 1.51 -5.16 7.48
N GLN A 169 1.86 -4.37 6.46
CA GLN A 169 0.88 -3.53 5.76
C GLN A 169 -0.13 -4.36 4.94
N THR A 170 0.30 -5.48 4.37
CA THR A 170 -0.58 -6.41 3.63
C THR A 170 -1.54 -7.14 4.58
N GLU A 171 -1.07 -7.58 5.74
CA GLU A 171 -1.92 -8.15 6.80
C GLU A 171 -2.94 -7.13 7.33
N ALA A 172 -2.51 -5.87 7.53
CA ALA A 172 -3.41 -4.79 7.94
C ALA A 172 -4.48 -4.49 6.87
N LEU A 173 -4.13 -4.56 5.58
CA LEU A 173 -5.08 -4.46 4.49
C LEU A 173 -6.10 -5.61 4.53
N ALA A 174 -5.63 -6.84 4.74
CA ALA A 174 -6.49 -8.01 4.83
C ALA A 174 -7.46 -7.95 5.99
N MET A 175 -6.99 -7.52 7.17
CA MET A 175 -7.85 -7.28 8.32
C MET A 175 -8.98 -6.29 7.99
N GLN A 176 -8.63 -5.16 7.35
CA GLN A 176 -9.60 -4.11 7.02
C GLN A 176 -10.60 -4.56 5.96
N LEU A 177 -10.16 -5.25 4.91
CA LEU A 177 -11.04 -5.78 3.88
C LEU A 177 -11.96 -6.87 4.45
N SER A 178 -11.44 -7.79 5.27
CA SER A 178 -12.27 -8.78 5.97
C SER A 178 -13.35 -8.10 6.82
N ALA A 179 -13.00 -7.02 7.53
CA ALA A 179 -13.96 -6.22 8.27
C ALA A 179 -14.96 -5.50 7.35
N LEU A 180 -14.73 -5.37 6.04
CA LEU A 180 -15.62 -4.76 5.06
C LEU A 180 -16.29 -5.79 4.13
N SER A 181 -16.30 -7.06 4.52
CA SER A 181 -16.85 -8.17 3.72
C SER A 181 -18.33 -8.02 3.35
N ASP A 182 -19.11 -7.36 4.20
CA ASP A 182 -20.55 -7.11 4.04
C ASP A 182 -20.89 -5.61 3.96
N VAL A 183 -19.91 -4.75 3.63
CA VAL A 183 -20.11 -3.30 3.65
C VAL A 183 -21.19 -2.84 2.68
N GLU A 184 -21.98 -1.86 3.09
CA GLU A 184 -22.97 -1.21 2.22
C GLU A 184 -22.26 -0.29 1.22
N LEU A 185 -22.56 -0.47 -0.06
CA LEU A 185 -22.12 0.41 -1.14
C LEU A 185 -23.12 1.57 -1.27
N ALA A 186 -22.61 2.80 -1.35
CA ALA A 186 -23.45 3.96 -1.60
C ALA A 186 -23.73 4.08 -3.10
N THR A 187 -24.99 4.27 -3.47
CA THR A 187 -25.45 4.46 -4.86
C THR A 187 -25.27 5.89 -5.35
#